data_AF-A0A3M1W5E8-F1
#
_entry.id   AF-A0A3M1W5E8-F1
#
_cell.length_a   1.000
_cell.length_b   1.000
_cell.length_c   1.000
_cell.angle_alpha   90.00
_cell.angle_beta   90.00
_cell.angle_gamma   90.00
#
_symmetry.space_group_name_H-M   'P 1'
#
loop_
_entity.id
_entity.type
_entity.pdbx_description
1 polymer ?
#
loop_
_entity_poly.entity_id
_entity_poly.type
_entity_poly.pdbx_seq_one_letter_code
_entity_poly.pdbx_strand_id
1 'polypeptide(L)'
;MSDRGRDRERLIEAVVSADRRLDPDGRIVPPAAFWDLSPQDREAAFFDQMLARALEAAWHPRGLSTTARRVVERSRRLEQLPPR
;
A
#
# COMPACT_ATOMS: atom_id res chain seq x y z
N MET A 1 1.41 -20.55 18.47
CA MET A 1 2.11 -20.17 17.21
C MET A 1 3.60 -20.43 17.38
N SER A 2 4.20 -21.24 16.51
CA SER A 2 5.65 -21.46 16.46
C SER A 2 6.38 -20.17 16.09
N ASP A 3 7.63 -20.02 16.49
CA ASP A 3 8.44 -18.82 16.23
C ASP A 3 8.56 -18.53 14.73
N ARG A 4 8.77 -19.57 13.93
CA ARG A 4 8.78 -19.50 12.46
C ARG A 4 7.47 -19.01 11.85
N GLY A 5 6.34 -19.26 12.53
CA GLY A 5 5.03 -18.81 12.06
C GLY A 5 4.86 -17.29 12.22
N ARG A 6 5.40 -16.72 13.30
CA ARG A 6 5.39 -15.27 13.53
C ARG A 6 6.34 -14.55 12.57
N ASP A 7 7.50 -15.14 12.30
CA ASP A 7 8.44 -14.56 11.33
C ASP A 7 7.85 -14.53 9.92
N ARG A 8 7.16 -15.61 9.52
CA ARG A 8 6.41 -15.64 8.26
C ARG A 8 5.37 -14.53 8.18
N GLU A 9 4.53 -14.37 9.20
CA GLU A 9 3.49 -13.31 9.23
C GLU A 9 4.10 -11.92 9.11
N ARG A 10 5.21 -11.66 9.81
CA ARG A 10 5.93 -10.37 9.72
C ARG A 10 6.48 -10.10 8.33
N LEU A 11 7.02 -11.12 7.67
CA LEU A 11 7.52 -10.97 6.30
C LEU A 11 6.38 -10.68 5.32
N ILE A 12 5.24 -11.34 5.47
CA ILE A 12 4.05 -11.08 4.65
C ILE A 12 3.53 -9.67 4.91
N GLU A 13 3.38 -9.26 6.17
CA GLU A 13 2.95 -7.90 6.54
C GLU A 13 3.88 -6.83 5.95
N ALA A 14 5.20 -7.03 6.02
CA ALA A 14 6.18 -6.11 5.46
C ALA A 14 6.08 -5.99 3.93
N VAL A 15 5.65 -7.07 3.25
CA VAL A 15 5.39 -7.08 1.80
C VAL A 15 4.05 -6.42 1.46
N VAL A 16 3.04 -6.64 2.31
CA VAL A 16 1.68 -6.10 2.17
C VAL A 16 1.63 -4.65 2.71
N SER A 17 2.50 -3.81 2.18
CA SER A 17 2.60 -2.40 2.54
C SER A 17 1.72 -1.53 1.64
N ALA A 18 1.27 -0.40 2.20
CA ALA A 18 0.67 0.70 1.44
C ALA A 18 1.72 1.52 0.67
N ASP A 19 2.97 1.56 1.16
CA ASP A 19 4.09 2.20 0.48
C ASP A 19 4.58 1.36 -0.70
N ARG A 20 4.76 2.01 -1.85
CA ARG A 20 5.11 1.39 -3.13
C ARG A 20 6.16 2.24 -3.83
N ARG A 21 7.43 1.91 -3.58
CA ARG A 21 8.54 2.51 -4.31
C ARG A 21 8.47 2.11 -5.77
N LEU A 22 8.66 3.09 -6.65
CA LEU A 22 8.78 2.87 -8.08
C LEU A 22 10.25 3.06 -8.49
N ASP A 23 10.70 2.27 -9.46
CA ASP A 23 11.97 2.51 -10.13
C ASP A 23 11.83 3.68 -11.14
N PRO A 24 12.93 4.15 -11.76
CA PRO A 24 12.86 5.22 -12.77
C PRO A 24 11.97 4.90 -13.98
N ASP A 25 11.71 3.63 -14.28
CA ASP A 25 10.82 3.19 -15.35
C ASP A 25 9.35 3.10 -14.90
N GLY A 26 9.05 3.43 -13.64
CA GLY A 26 7.72 3.37 -13.07
C GLY A 26 7.26 1.97 -12.63
N ARG A 27 8.16 0.98 -12.56
CA ARG A 27 7.83 -0.36 -12.09
C ARG A 27 7.87 -0.43 -10.57
N ILE A 28 7.00 -1.25 -9.98
CA ILE A 28 7.01 -1.49 -8.53
C ILE A 28 8.31 -2.19 -8.13
N VAL A 29 9.02 -1.60 -7.19
CA VAL A 29 10.18 -2.21 -6.54
C VAL A 29 9.68 -3.02 -5.35
N PRO A 30 9.82 -4.35 -5.37
CA PRO A 30 9.43 -5.17 -4.23
C PRO A 30 10.29 -4.83 -3.00
N PRO A 31 9.73 -4.81 -1.78
CA PRO A 31 10.51 -4.63 -0.56
C PRO A 31 11.46 -5.81 -0.35
N ALA A 32 12.55 -5.60 0.39
CA ALA A 32 13.56 -6.65 0.61
C ALA A 32 12.95 -7.96 1.16
N ALA A 33 12.00 -7.84 2.09
CA ALA A 33 11.27 -8.97 2.68
C ALA A 33 10.58 -9.89 1.65
N PHE A 34 10.26 -9.41 0.46
CA PHE A 34 9.69 -10.22 -0.61
C PHE A 34 10.63 -11.36 -1.04
N TRP A 35 11.94 -11.10 -1.03
CA TRP A 35 12.95 -12.06 -1.44
C TRP A 35 13.14 -13.17 -0.40
N ASP A 36 12.87 -12.88 0.86
CA ASP A 36 12.94 -13.83 1.98
C ASP A 36 11.73 -14.76 2.06
N LEU A 37 10.63 -14.43 1.36
CA LEU A 37 9.44 -15.29 1.27
C LEU A 37 9.69 -16.51 0.38
N SER A 38 9.12 -17.65 0.79
CA SER A 38 8.99 -18.83 -0.07
C SER A 38 8.06 -18.55 -1.26
N PRO A 39 8.12 -19.33 -2.36
CA PRO A 39 7.20 -19.14 -3.49
C PRO A 39 5.72 -19.17 -3.09
N GLN A 40 5.34 -20.09 -2.19
CA GLN A 40 3.97 -20.19 -1.68
C GLN A 40 3.57 -18.96 -0.86
N ASP A 41 4.51 -18.41 -0.08
CA ASP A 41 4.23 -17.23 0.73
C ASP A 41 4.18 -15.93 -0.10
N ARG A 42 4.91 -15.87 -1.21
CA ARG A 42 4.80 -14.77 -2.18
C ARG A 42 3.41 -14.74 -2.82
N GLU A 43 2.86 -15.90 -3.14
CA GLU A 43 1.50 -16.01 -3.66
C GLU A 43 0.46 -15.58 -2.61
N ALA A 44 0.62 -16.01 -1.35
CA ALA A 44 -0.23 -15.53 -0.25
C ALA A 44 -0.15 -14.00 -0.09
N ALA A 45 1.06 -13.44 -0.07
CA ALA A 45 1.27 -12.00 0.03
C ALA A 45 0.65 -11.23 -1.16
N PHE A 46 0.64 -11.81 -2.36
CA PHE A 46 -0.05 -11.22 -3.51
C PHE A 46 -1.56 -11.12 -3.27
N PHE A 47 -2.21 -12.19 -2.80
CA PHE A 47 -3.64 -12.17 -2.50
C PHE A 47 -3.98 -11.19 -1.37
N ASP A 48 -3.19 -11.17 -0.31
CA ASP A 48 -3.37 -10.23 0.80
C ASP A 48 -3.21 -8.78 0.36
N GLN A 49 -2.21 -8.50 -0.50
CA GLN A 49 -2.01 -7.19 -1.12
C GLN A 49 -3.22 -6.78 -1.97
N MET A 50 -3.78 -7.69 -2.78
CA MET A 50 -5.00 -7.41 -3.56
C MET A 50 -6.18 -7.06 -2.65
N LEU A 51 -6.41 -7.83 -1.59
CA LEU A 51 -7.47 -7.58 -0.63
C LEU A 51 -7.30 -6.24 0.07
N ALA A 52 -6.10 -5.92 0.52
CA ALA A 52 -5.79 -4.63 1.14
C ALA A 52 -6.14 -3.45 0.21
N ARG A 53 -5.84 -3.56 -1.09
CA ARG A 53 -6.20 -2.53 -2.08
C ARG A 53 -7.70 -2.42 -2.31
N ALA A 54 -8.40 -3.55 -2.35
CA ALA A 54 -9.86 -3.56 -2.47
C ALA A 54 -10.51 -2.88 -1.25
N LEU A 55 -10.02 -3.15 -0.04
CA LEU A 55 -10.49 -2.53 1.19
C LEU A 55 -10.18 -1.03 1.22
N GLU A 56 -8.96 -0.62 0.85
CA GLU A 56 -8.59 0.80 0.74
C GLU A 56 -9.47 1.55 -0.27
N ALA A 57 -9.76 0.93 -1.42
CA ALA A 57 -10.64 1.50 -2.43
C ALA A 57 -12.09 1.60 -1.95
N ALA A 58 -12.59 0.56 -1.27
CA ALA A 58 -13.95 0.52 -0.71
C ALA A 58 -14.16 1.52 0.42
N TRP A 59 -13.12 1.82 1.22
CA TRP A 59 -13.24 2.74 2.35
C TRP A 59 -13.44 4.22 1.95
N HIS A 60 -13.24 4.57 0.69
CA HIS A 60 -13.49 5.93 0.20
C HIS A 60 -14.59 5.95 -0.87
N PRO A 61 -15.63 6.80 -0.76
CA PRO A 61 -16.72 6.88 -1.75
C PRO A 61 -16.30 7.21 -3.20
N ARG A 62 -15.01 7.51 -3.41
CA ARG A 62 -14.37 7.83 -4.70
C ARG A 62 -13.02 7.11 -4.90
N GLY A 63 -12.69 6.12 -4.06
CA GLY A 63 -11.42 5.37 -4.16
C GLY A 63 -10.13 6.13 -3.82
N LEU A 64 -10.21 7.23 -3.07
CA LEU A 64 -9.01 7.99 -2.64
C LEU A 64 -8.54 7.53 -1.26
N SER A 65 -7.23 7.38 -1.06
CA SER A 65 -6.69 7.22 0.30
C SER A 65 -7.02 8.46 1.15
N THR A 66 -7.01 8.31 2.48
CA THR A 66 -7.26 9.44 3.41
C THR A 66 -6.33 10.62 3.15
N THR A 67 -5.07 10.34 2.81
CA THR A 67 -4.07 11.36 2.42
C THR A 67 -4.46 12.03 1.11
N ALA A 68 -4.82 11.26 0.07
CA ALA A 68 -5.26 11.81 -1.21
C ALA A 68 -6.52 12.68 -1.06
N ARG A 69 -7.48 12.26 -0.23
CA ARG A 69 -8.66 13.08 0.11
C ARG A 69 -8.26 14.42 0.72
N ARG A 70 -7.39 14.42 1.74
CA ARG A 70 -6.92 15.62 2.43
C ARG A 70 -6.18 16.59 1.49
N VAL A 71 -5.38 16.07 0.56
CA VAL A 71 -4.68 16.88 -0.44
C VAL A 71 -5.68 17.54 -1.39
N VAL A 72 -6.64 16.79 -1.94
CA VAL A 72 -7.67 17.34 -2.83
C VAL A 72 -8.51 18.41 -2.13
N GLU A 73 -8.91 18.18 -0.87
CA GLU A 73 -9.62 19.18 -0.06
C GLU A 73 -8.79 20.46 0.14
N ARG A 74 -7.49 20.31 0.40
CA ARG A 74 -6.58 21.44 0.57
C ARG A 74 -6.39 22.23 -0.73
N SER A 75 -6.20 21.57 -1.87
CA SER A 75 -6.04 22.24 -3.17
C SER A 75 -7.28 23.04 -3.54
N ARG A 76 -8.48 22.45 -3.42
CA ARG A 76 -9.76 23.15 -3.66
C ARG A 76 -9.92 24.39 -2.78
N ARG A 77 -9.48 24.31 -1.52
CA ARG A 77 -9.53 25.45 -0.60
C ARG A 77 -8.58 26.57 -1.02
N LEU A 78 -7.39 26.23 -1.51
CA LEU A 78 -6.41 27.20 -1.99
C LEU A 78 -6.89 27.92 -3.25
N GLU A 79 -7.55 27.22 -4.17
CA GLU A 79 -8.15 27.81 -5.38
C GLU A 79 -9.27 28.81 -5.07
N GLN A 80 -9.92 28.70 -3.92
CA GLN A 80 -10.98 29.61 -3.46
C GLN A 80 -10.47 30.84 -2.71
N LEU A 81 -9.17 30.90 -2.40
CA LEU A 81 -8.57 32.07 -1.77
C LEU A 81 -8.30 33.14 -2.83
N PRO A 82 -8.49 34.43 -2.49
CA PRO A 82 -8.12 35.51 -3.40
C PRO A 82 -6.62 35.45 -3.71
N PRO A 83 -6.21 35.78 -4.96
CA PRO A 83 -4.80 35.85 -5.31
C PRO A 83 -4.11 36.88 -4.41
N ARG A 84 -2.91 36.53 -3.95
CA ARG A 84 -2.05 37.42 -3.16
C ARG A 84 -1.43 38.50 -4.04
#